data_AF-A0A497RRX6-F1
#
_entry.id   AF-A0A497RRX6-F1
#
_cell.length_a   1.000
_cell.length_b   1.000
_cell.length_c   1.000
_cell.angle_alpha   90.00
_cell.angle_beta   90.00
_cell.angle_gamma   90.00
#
_symmetry.space_group_name_H-M   'P 1'
#
loop_
_entity.id
_entity.type
_entity.pdbx_description
1 polymer ?
#
loop_
_entity_poly.entity_id
_entity_poly.type
_entity_poly.pdbx_seq_one_letter_code
_entity_poly.pdbx_strand_id
1 'polypeptide(L)'
;MVIRIIGTGHILSRSVEEVRTAISEEMPDVVAVELDLKRFRALEDVGFNPKSYQRRVSFKDLIVSLVGGGSFPVFLEGVLALIQKELGEKYGIYPGSDMCAAIVSAKNSGSRIALIDRDIEITMNRLMRVPLREIVHLLLSRGDNLELVSRLLNSNIEGILGKENLDIIMDRLKKEIPNTYKVLVDERDRYMAHTLHRIQKENPSAKILAVVGAGHKRGISEYLERIGEGYGTDIQKILEIRPVSSVRILFLVFMVFVTFILIKSGFLLMRKK
;
A
#
# COMPACT_ATOMS: atom_id res chain seq x y z
N MET A 1 18.08 18.44 -11.14
CA MET A 1 16.85 17.64 -10.95
C MET A 1 16.79 17.28 -9.47
N VAL A 2 15.80 17.73 -8.70
CA VAL A 2 15.79 17.46 -7.25
C VAL A 2 14.41 17.00 -6.80
N ILE A 3 13.98 15.86 -7.33
CA ILE A 3 12.97 15.05 -6.66
C ILE A 3 13.74 14.17 -5.67
N ARG A 4 13.58 14.44 -4.37
CA ARG A 4 14.10 13.56 -3.32
C ARG A 4 12.99 12.61 -2.89
N ILE A 5 13.29 11.31 -2.80
CA ILE A 5 12.31 10.29 -2.40
C ILE A 5 12.73 9.69 -1.04
N ILE A 6 11.85 9.85 -0.05
CA ILE A 6 11.94 9.19 1.25
C ILE A 6 11.03 7.96 1.21
N GLY A 7 11.64 6.80 1.48
CA GLY A 7 10.93 5.53 1.61
C GLY A 7 10.63 5.27 3.08
N THR A 8 9.37 5.20 3.46
CA THR A 8 8.90 5.02 4.84
C THR A 8 8.46 3.58 5.09
N GLY A 9 8.82 3.02 6.23
CA GLY A 9 8.14 1.84 6.74
C GLY A 9 6.88 2.33 7.45
N HIS A 10 5.70 2.16 6.87
CA HIS A 10 4.41 2.68 7.37
C HIS A 10 4.07 2.38 8.85
N ILE A 11 4.87 1.54 9.51
CA ILE A 11 4.68 1.06 10.88
C ILE A 11 5.96 1.28 11.71
N LEU A 12 6.90 2.12 11.26
CA LEU A 12 8.16 2.43 11.95
C LEU A 12 8.17 3.88 12.45
N SER A 13 8.40 4.08 13.75
CA SER A 13 8.39 5.40 14.40
C SER A 13 9.51 6.26 13.86
N ARG A 14 10.66 5.63 13.56
CA ARG A 14 11.80 6.26 12.90
C ARG A 14 11.41 6.91 11.57
N SER A 15 10.50 6.31 10.80
CA SER A 15 10.08 6.88 9.51
C SER A 15 9.26 8.16 9.68
N VAL A 16 8.46 8.27 10.75
CA VAL A 16 7.73 9.51 11.08
C VAL A 16 8.69 10.65 11.38
N GLU A 17 9.70 10.40 12.20
CA GLU A 17 10.67 11.44 12.56
C GLU A 17 11.56 11.82 11.37
N GLU A 18 12.05 10.84 10.59
CA GLU A 18 12.82 11.08 9.36
C GLU A 18 12.07 12.00 8.39
N VAL A 19 10.77 11.79 8.22
CA VAL A 19 9.92 12.66 7.38
C VAL A 19 9.81 14.07 7.95
N ARG A 20 9.59 14.22 9.26
CA ARG A 20 9.48 15.54 9.90
C ARG A 20 10.77 16.32 9.75
N THR A 21 11.90 15.71 10.12
CA THR A 21 13.23 16.31 10.03
C THR A 21 13.54 16.73 8.59
N ALA A 22 13.30 15.83 7.62
CA ALA A 22 13.53 16.14 6.22
C ALA A 22 12.74 17.35 5.73
N ILE A 23 11.44 17.44 6.07
CA ILE A 23 10.61 18.57 5.64
C ILE A 23 11.06 19.88 6.32
N SER A 24 11.35 19.84 7.62
CA SER A 24 11.75 21.04 8.36
C SER A 24 13.13 21.57 7.96
N GLU A 25 14.09 20.67 7.67
CA GLU A 25 15.44 21.07 7.28
C GLU A 25 15.52 21.48 5.82
N GLU A 26 14.81 20.75 4.94
CA GLU A 26 14.92 21.00 3.51
C GLU A 26 14.00 22.09 3.00
N MET A 27 12.90 22.38 3.71
CA MET A 27 11.88 23.36 3.34
C MET A 27 11.48 23.21 1.86
N PRO A 28 10.96 22.04 1.43
CA PRO A 28 10.62 21.81 0.03
C PRO A 28 9.44 22.69 -0.41
N ASP A 29 9.41 23.07 -1.69
CA ASP A 29 8.26 23.80 -2.27
C ASP A 29 7.02 22.91 -2.39
N VAL A 30 7.24 21.61 -2.61
CA VAL A 30 6.20 20.60 -2.75
C VAL A 30 6.54 19.37 -1.93
N VAL A 31 5.60 18.94 -1.08
CA VAL A 31 5.60 17.63 -0.42
C VAL A 31 4.59 16.74 -1.14
N ALA A 32 5.11 15.74 -1.85
CA ALA A 32 4.30 14.73 -2.53
C ALA A 32 4.10 13.52 -1.60
N VAL A 33 2.87 13.03 -1.45
CA VAL A 33 2.53 11.92 -0.55
C VAL A 33 1.84 10.78 -1.30
N GLU A 34 2.16 9.54 -0.92
CA GLU A 34 1.53 8.30 -1.44
C GLU A 34 0.09 8.14 -0.92
N LEU A 35 -0.78 9.05 -1.34
CA LEU A 35 -2.21 9.02 -1.07
C LEU A 35 -2.98 9.36 -2.33
N ASP A 36 -4.17 8.80 -2.44
CA ASP A 36 -5.22 9.31 -3.32
C ASP A 36 -6.12 10.29 -2.56
N LEU A 37 -7.03 10.94 -3.29
CA LEU A 37 -7.93 11.95 -2.72
C LEU A 37 -8.86 11.39 -1.63
N LYS A 38 -9.37 10.15 -1.78
CA LYS A 38 -10.30 9.54 -0.82
C LYS A 38 -9.56 9.23 0.49
N ARG A 39 -8.36 8.65 0.39
CA ARG A 39 -7.51 8.38 1.55
C ARG A 39 -7.03 9.66 2.24
N PHE A 40 -6.71 10.71 1.47
CA PHE A 40 -6.40 12.02 2.05
C PHE A 40 -7.59 12.58 2.85
N ARG A 41 -8.80 12.58 2.27
CA ARG A 41 -10.04 13.04 2.93
C ARG A 41 -10.32 12.25 4.20
N ALA A 42 -10.14 10.93 4.16
CA ALA A 42 -10.33 10.06 5.32
C ALA A 42 -9.37 10.42 6.49
N LEU A 43 -8.14 10.84 6.19
CA LEU A 43 -7.20 11.34 7.20
C LEU A 43 -7.55 12.74 7.68
N GLU A 44 -8.03 13.61 6.78
CA GLU A 44 -8.48 14.97 7.09
C GLU A 44 -9.69 14.96 8.03
N ASP A 45 -10.67 14.08 7.80
CA ASP A 45 -11.88 13.93 8.61
C ASP A 45 -11.57 13.58 10.08
N VAL A 46 -10.42 12.95 10.32
CA VAL A 46 -9.93 12.60 11.67
C VAL A 46 -8.85 13.56 12.17
N GLY A 47 -8.68 14.72 11.53
CA GLY A 47 -7.74 15.77 11.93
C GLY A 47 -6.27 15.38 11.77
N PHE A 48 -5.95 14.52 10.79
CA PHE A 48 -4.62 13.93 10.58
C PHE A 48 -4.08 13.22 11.83
N ASN A 49 -4.98 12.63 12.61
CA ASN A 49 -4.65 11.79 13.75
C ASN A 49 -5.02 10.32 13.44
N PRO A 50 -4.04 9.49 13.02
CA PRO A 50 -4.25 8.08 12.72
C PRO A 50 -4.88 7.28 13.87
N LYS A 51 -4.64 7.68 15.14
CA LYS A 51 -5.25 7.02 16.31
C LYS A 51 -6.76 7.17 16.33
N SER A 52 -7.27 8.27 15.78
CA SER A 52 -8.69 8.60 15.74
C SER A 52 -9.44 7.85 14.62
N TYR A 53 -8.71 7.23 13.68
CA TYR A 53 -9.26 6.40 12.59
C TYR A 53 -9.79 5.03 13.06
N GLN A 54 -9.70 4.72 14.36
CA GLN A 54 -10.14 3.45 14.94
C GLN A 54 -11.68 3.30 14.94
N ARG A 55 -12.29 3.20 13.75
CA ARG A 55 -13.61 2.61 13.62
C ARG A 55 -13.50 1.16 14.07
N ARG A 56 -14.34 0.73 15.03
CA ARG A 56 -14.43 -0.67 15.46
C ARG A 56 -15.17 -1.48 14.41
N VAL A 57 -14.60 -1.59 13.21
CA VAL A 57 -15.10 -2.52 12.20
C VAL A 57 -14.52 -3.88 12.55
N SER A 58 -15.37 -4.89 12.70
CA SER A 58 -14.94 -6.27 12.86
C SER A 58 -14.96 -6.97 11.50
N PHE A 59 -14.22 -8.08 11.38
CA PHE A 59 -14.30 -8.93 10.19
C PHE A 59 -15.74 -9.42 9.94
N LYS A 60 -16.54 -9.61 11.01
CA LYS A 60 -17.96 -9.98 10.90
C LYS A 60 -18.76 -8.89 10.20
N ASP A 61 -18.55 -7.61 10.53
CA ASP A 61 -19.28 -6.50 9.94
C ASP A 61 -18.98 -6.35 8.44
N LEU A 62 -17.72 -6.59 8.05
CA LEU A 62 -17.32 -6.63 6.64
C LEU A 62 -18.05 -7.74 5.87
N ILE A 63 -18.12 -8.95 6.44
CA ILE A 63 -18.83 -10.08 5.83
C ILE A 63 -20.34 -9.80 5.72
N VAL A 64 -20.96 -9.24 6.77
CA VAL A 64 -22.38 -8.86 6.74
C VAL A 64 -22.66 -7.82 5.66
N SER A 65 -21.81 -6.79 5.56
CA SER A 65 -21.90 -5.77 4.51
C SER A 65 -21.80 -6.39 3.11
N LEU A 66 -20.83 -7.29 2.90
CA LEU A 66 -20.64 -7.98 1.63
C LEU A 66 -21.84 -8.85 1.23
N VAL A 67 -22.36 -9.66 2.16
CA VAL A 67 -23.52 -10.54 1.91
C VAL A 67 -24.81 -9.72 1.73
N GLY A 68 -24.90 -8.54 2.36
CA GLY A 68 -26.01 -7.59 2.22
C GLY A 68 -26.03 -6.77 0.93
N GLY A 69 -25.23 -7.13 -0.08
CA GLY A 69 -25.15 -6.42 -1.36
C GLY A 69 -23.98 -5.43 -1.46
N GLY A 70 -23.07 -5.43 -0.49
CA GLY A 70 -21.85 -4.64 -0.52
C GLY A 70 -20.89 -5.05 -1.65
N SER A 71 -20.06 -4.10 -2.08
CA SER A 71 -19.08 -4.30 -3.15
C SER A 71 -17.87 -5.11 -2.65
N PHE A 72 -17.49 -6.17 -3.36
CA PHE A 72 -16.31 -7.00 -3.00
C PHE A 72 -14.99 -6.22 -2.93
N PRO A 73 -14.71 -5.25 -3.83
CA PRO A 73 -13.61 -4.30 -3.66
C PRO A 73 -13.57 -3.59 -2.31
N VAL A 74 -14.72 -3.07 -1.86
CA VAL A 74 -14.84 -2.37 -0.58
C VAL A 74 -14.62 -3.34 0.58
N PHE A 75 -15.13 -4.57 0.46
CA PHE A 75 -14.83 -5.63 1.42
C PHE A 75 -13.32 -5.91 1.52
N LEU A 76 -12.62 -6.04 0.39
CA LEU A 76 -11.19 -6.33 0.36
C LEU A 76 -10.36 -5.19 0.96
N GLU A 77 -10.72 -3.94 0.65
CA GLU A 77 -10.13 -2.75 1.28
C GLU A 77 -10.33 -2.78 2.80
N GLY A 78 -11.53 -3.11 3.26
CA GLY A 78 -11.82 -3.28 4.69
C GLY A 78 -10.96 -4.35 5.35
N VAL A 79 -10.76 -5.51 4.69
CA VAL A 79 -9.88 -6.58 5.21
C VAL A 79 -8.44 -6.09 5.34
N LEU A 80 -7.92 -5.37 4.33
CA LEU A 80 -6.58 -4.79 4.39
C LEU A 80 -6.46 -3.76 5.52
N ALA A 81 -7.48 -2.92 5.71
CA ALA A 81 -7.52 -1.96 6.82
C ALA A 81 -7.51 -2.65 8.19
N LEU A 82 -8.17 -3.81 8.36
CA LEU A 82 -8.11 -4.60 9.60
C LEU A 82 -6.71 -5.16 9.86
N ILE A 83 -6.06 -5.72 8.83
CA ILE A 83 -4.69 -6.23 8.93
C ILE A 83 -3.75 -5.08 9.32
N GLN A 84 -3.86 -3.95 8.63
CA GLN A 84 -3.11 -2.73 8.92
C GLN A 84 -3.32 -2.25 10.36
N LYS A 85 -4.57 -2.25 10.85
CA LYS A 85 -4.88 -1.88 12.23
C LYS A 85 -4.23 -2.80 13.25
N GLU A 86 -4.35 -4.13 13.08
CA GLU A 86 -3.75 -5.13 13.98
C GLU A 86 -2.23 -4.95 14.07
N LEU A 87 -1.58 -4.74 12.92
CA LEU A 87 -0.15 -4.43 12.87
C LEU A 87 0.13 -3.11 13.61
N GLY A 88 -0.66 -2.08 13.41
CA GLY A 88 -0.48 -0.81 14.11
C GLY A 88 -0.64 -0.88 15.62
N GLU A 89 -1.59 -1.68 16.12
CA GLU A 89 -1.77 -1.93 17.56
C GLU A 89 -0.57 -2.69 18.15
N LYS A 90 -0.04 -3.67 17.41
CA LYS A 90 1.10 -4.48 17.84
C LYS A 90 2.41 -3.69 17.92
N TYR A 91 2.67 -2.79 16.98
CA TYR A 91 3.92 -2.03 16.89
C TYR A 91 3.78 -0.57 17.38
N GLY A 92 2.59 -0.17 17.86
CA GLY A 92 2.34 1.16 18.42
C GLY A 92 2.32 2.31 17.40
N ILE A 93 2.41 2.03 16.10
CA ILE A 93 2.41 3.01 15.01
C ILE A 93 1.32 2.66 14.02
N TYR A 94 0.33 3.54 13.89
CA TYR A 94 -0.83 3.32 13.06
C TYR A 94 -0.47 3.57 11.59
N PRO A 95 -0.88 2.70 10.66
CA PRO A 95 -0.66 2.93 9.22
C PRO A 95 -1.16 4.30 8.78
N GLY A 96 -0.36 4.96 7.93
CA GLY A 96 -0.60 6.34 7.50
C GLY A 96 -0.07 7.41 8.47
N SER A 97 0.59 7.04 9.57
CA SER A 97 1.23 8.01 10.49
C SER A 97 2.35 8.81 9.82
N ASP A 98 3.11 8.17 8.94
CA ASP A 98 4.13 8.78 8.10
C ASP A 98 3.54 9.79 7.12
N MET A 99 2.45 9.43 6.44
CA MET A 99 1.75 10.33 5.51
C MET A 99 1.09 11.50 6.26
N CYS A 100 0.51 11.27 7.44
CA CYS A 100 0.00 12.33 8.29
C CYS A 100 1.12 13.27 8.74
N ALA A 101 2.27 12.73 9.14
CA ALA A 101 3.43 13.53 9.51
C ALA A 101 3.92 14.37 8.33
N ALA A 102 3.99 13.81 7.12
CA ALA A 102 4.33 14.55 5.92
C ALA A 102 3.36 15.70 5.66
N ILE A 103 2.05 15.44 5.72
CA ILE A 103 1.01 16.46 5.48
C ILE A 103 1.05 17.56 6.54
N VAL A 104 1.14 17.21 7.82
CA VAL A 104 1.17 18.19 8.92
C VAL A 104 2.45 19.03 8.84
N SER A 105 3.61 18.39 8.62
CA SER A 105 4.87 19.11 8.43
C SER A 105 4.83 20.03 7.22
N ALA A 106 4.28 19.59 6.09
CA ALA A 106 4.11 20.41 4.89
C ALA A 106 3.23 21.63 5.14
N LYS A 107 2.10 21.46 5.85
CA LYS A 107 1.22 22.57 6.24
C LYS A 107 1.97 23.58 7.12
N ASN A 108 2.77 23.10 8.08
CA ASN A 108 3.52 23.95 8.99
C ASN A 108 4.67 24.70 8.31
N SER A 109 5.33 24.10 7.31
CA SER A 109 6.40 24.73 6.53
C SER A 109 5.90 25.62 5.39
N GLY A 110 4.59 25.64 5.12
CA GLY A 110 4.00 26.36 3.99
C GLY A 110 4.21 25.68 2.64
N SER A 111 4.63 24.41 2.63
CA SER A 111 4.84 23.62 1.41
C SER A 111 3.51 23.23 0.77
N ARG A 112 3.46 23.21 -0.57
CA ARG A 112 2.29 22.68 -1.28
C ARG A 112 2.23 21.16 -1.13
N ILE A 113 1.03 20.62 -0.97
CA ILE A 113 0.82 19.16 -0.88
C ILE A 113 0.39 18.63 -2.24
N ALA A 114 1.03 17.55 -2.69
CA ALA A 114 0.63 16.83 -3.89
C ALA A 114 0.29 15.38 -3.57
N LEU A 115 -0.88 14.92 -4.03
CA LEU A 115 -1.30 13.52 -3.94
C LEU A 115 -0.83 12.80 -5.19
N ILE A 116 0.00 11.75 -5.04
CA ILE A 116 0.68 11.14 -6.18
C ILE A 116 0.25 9.70 -6.46
N ASP A 117 -0.58 9.09 -5.62
CA ASP A 117 -1.06 7.73 -5.83
C ASP A 117 -2.43 7.70 -6.54
N ARG A 118 -2.73 6.56 -7.17
CA ARG A 118 -4.00 6.36 -7.86
C ARG A 118 -5.11 5.95 -6.89
N ASP A 119 -6.36 6.12 -7.32
CA ASP A 119 -7.54 5.68 -6.57
C ASP A 119 -7.42 4.18 -6.20
N ILE A 120 -7.53 3.91 -4.89
CA ILE A 120 -7.45 2.55 -4.35
C ILE A 120 -8.50 1.61 -4.96
N GLU A 121 -9.66 2.12 -5.38
CA GLU A 121 -10.70 1.32 -6.03
C GLU A 121 -10.24 0.76 -7.37
N ILE A 122 -9.42 1.51 -8.13
CA ILE A 122 -8.80 1.02 -9.37
C ILE A 122 -7.87 -0.14 -9.03
N THR A 123 -7.05 0.02 -7.98
CA THR A 123 -6.14 -1.04 -7.52
C THR A 123 -6.91 -2.30 -7.11
N MET A 124 -8.00 -2.15 -6.34
CA MET A 124 -8.86 -3.27 -5.93
C MET A 124 -9.54 -3.93 -7.13
N ASN A 125 -10.05 -3.15 -8.09
CA ASN A 125 -10.65 -3.67 -9.32
C ASN A 125 -9.67 -4.54 -10.11
N ARG A 126 -8.43 -4.07 -10.24
CA ARG A 126 -7.38 -4.79 -10.96
C ARG A 126 -6.89 -6.01 -10.21
N LEU A 127 -6.86 -5.97 -8.88
CA LEU A 127 -6.47 -7.10 -8.04
C LEU A 127 -7.45 -8.26 -8.17
N MET A 128 -8.76 -7.99 -8.25
CA MET A 128 -9.78 -9.02 -8.54
C MET A 128 -9.57 -9.70 -9.90
N ARG A 129 -8.76 -9.12 -10.78
CA ARG A 129 -8.53 -9.62 -12.13
C ARG A 129 -7.27 -10.47 -12.26
N VAL A 130 -6.44 -10.52 -11.23
CA VAL A 130 -5.24 -11.36 -11.14
C VAL A 130 -5.63 -12.84 -11.35
N PRO A 131 -4.80 -13.63 -12.06
CA PRO A 131 -5.04 -15.05 -12.22
C PRO A 131 -5.16 -15.78 -10.87
N LEU A 132 -6.25 -16.52 -10.69
CA LEU A 132 -6.54 -17.27 -9.46
C LEU A 132 -5.44 -18.28 -9.10
N ARG A 133 -4.67 -18.75 -10.10
CA ARG A 133 -3.51 -19.62 -9.88
C ARG A 133 -2.45 -19.01 -8.97
N GLU A 134 -2.26 -17.68 -8.98
CA GLU A 134 -1.29 -17.03 -8.07
C GLU A 134 -1.80 -17.09 -6.63
N ILE A 135 -3.11 -16.87 -6.43
CA ILE A 135 -3.75 -16.95 -5.11
C ILE A 135 -3.68 -18.39 -4.59
N VAL A 136 -3.98 -19.37 -5.44
CA VAL A 136 -3.90 -20.80 -5.09
C VAL A 136 -2.44 -21.22 -4.84
N HIS A 137 -1.48 -20.74 -5.64
CA HIS A 137 -0.06 -20.99 -5.45
C HIS A 137 0.41 -20.48 -4.09
N LEU A 138 0.00 -19.28 -3.67
CA LEU A 138 0.29 -18.78 -2.32
C LEU A 138 -0.28 -19.67 -1.22
N LEU A 139 -1.54 -20.12 -1.37
CA LEU A 139 -2.23 -20.93 -0.36
C LEU A 139 -1.72 -22.38 -0.27
N LEU A 140 -1.32 -22.97 -1.39
CA LEU A 140 -0.86 -24.36 -1.49
C LEU A 140 0.68 -24.48 -1.49
N SER A 141 1.40 -23.37 -1.47
CA SER A 141 2.85 -23.35 -1.38
C SER A 141 3.33 -24.18 -0.19
N ARG A 142 4.10 -25.24 -0.46
CA ARG A 142 4.81 -26.06 0.53
C ARG A 142 6.30 -25.69 0.55
N GLY A 143 6.97 -25.83 1.69
CA GLY A 143 8.40 -25.55 1.85
C GLY A 143 8.72 -24.08 2.15
N ASP A 144 9.86 -23.57 1.62
CA ASP A 144 10.44 -22.24 1.89
C ASP A 144 9.51 -21.04 1.62
N ASN A 145 8.46 -21.24 0.81
CA ASN A 145 7.44 -20.23 0.54
C ASN A 145 6.47 -20.06 1.73
N LEU A 146 6.11 -21.16 2.41
CA LEU A 146 5.27 -21.11 3.61
C LEU A 146 6.05 -20.50 4.78
N GLU A 147 7.35 -20.77 4.89
CA GLU A 147 8.20 -20.16 5.93
C GLU A 147 8.33 -18.65 5.73
N LEU A 148 8.47 -18.15 4.50
CA LEU A 148 8.48 -16.71 4.24
C LEU A 148 7.13 -16.06 4.59
N VAL A 149 6.01 -16.61 4.11
CA VAL A 149 4.66 -16.09 4.43
C VAL A 149 4.42 -16.15 5.94
N SER A 150 4.81 -17.27 6.57
CA SER A 150 4.78 -17.45 8.02
C SER A 150 5.65 -16.41 8.74
N ARG A 151 6.87 -16.12 8.29
CA ARG A 151 7.76 -15.10 8.86
C ARG A 151 7.22 -13.67 8.70
N LEU A 152 6.61 -13.37 7.55
CA LEU A 152 5.93 -12.10 7.30
C LEU A 152 4.71 -11.92 8.21
N LEU A 153 3.96 -13.00 8.48
CA LEU A 153 2.78 -13.00 9.35
C LEU A 153 3.13 -13.12 10.85
N ASN A 154 4.21 -13.81 11.21
CA ASN A 154 4.59 -14.20 12.58
C ASN A 154 5.61 -13.26 13.24
N SER A 155 5.48 -11.94 13.03
CA SER A 155 5.79 -10.91 14.05
C SER A 155 7.13 -10.18 14.06
N ASN A 156 8.17 -10.54 13.30
CA ASN A 156 9.44 -9.79 13.31
C ASN A 156 9.59 -8.86 12.10
N ILE A 157 8.58 -8.00 11.91
CA ILE A 157 8.51 -7.03 10.82
C ILE A 157 9.67 -6.02 10.89
N GLU A 158 10.12 -5.60 12.07
CA GLU A 158 11.19 -4.60 12.21
C GLU A 158 12.55 -5.05 11.64
N GLY A 159 12.93 -6.32 11.85
CA GLY A 159 14.18 -6.88 11.29
C GLY A 159 14.08 -7.28 9.82
N ILE A 160 12.86 -7.59 9.35
CA ILE A 160 12.56 -7.98 7.98
C ILE A 160 12.37 -6.74 7.07
N LEU A 161 11.91 -5.61 7.62
CA LEU A 161 11.75 -4.33 6.90
C LEU A 161 13.00 -3.44 6.92
N GLY A 162 14.15 -3.93 7.41
CA GLY A 162 15.43 -3.27 7.15
C GLY A 162 15.63 -3.09 5.65
N LYS A 163 16.16 -1.95 5.20
CA LYS A 163 16.34 -1.62 3.77
C LYS A 163 16.98 -2.76 2.96
N GLU A 164 17.94 -3.47 3.55
CA GLU A 164 18.66 -4.59 2.91
C GLU A 164 17.79 -5.84 2.70
N ASN A 165 16.76 -6.05 3.51
CA ASN A 165 15.85 -7.19 3.40
C ASN A 165 14.62 -6.88 2.54
N LEU A 166 14.20 -5.61 2.47
CA LEU A 166 12.99 -5.22 1.77
C LEU A 166 13.07 -5.46 0.26
N ASP A 167 14.17 -5.08 -0.39
CA ASP A 167 14.34 -5.29 -1.83
C ASP A 167 14.31 -6.78 -2.20
N ILE A 168 14.91 -7.64 -1.36
CA ILE A 168 14.90 -9.10 -1.53
C ILE A 168 13.45 -9.63 -1.46
N ILE A 169 12.64 -9.12 -0.54
CA ILE A 169 11.23 -9.50 -0.41
C ILE A 169 10.45 -9.04 -1.63
N MET A 170 10.64 -7.80 -2.07
CA MET A 170 9.95 -7.25 -3.23
C MET A 170 10.30 -8.02 -4.50
N ASP A 171 11.58 -8.38 -4.70
CA ASP A 171 12.01 -9.19 -5.84
C ASP A 171 11.44 -10.62 -5.77
N ARG A 172 11.34 -11.21 -4.57
CA ARG A 172 10.69 -12.50 -4.40
C ARG A 172 9.18 -12.44 -4.69
N LEU A 173 8.48 -11.40 -4.23
CA LEU A 173 7.07 -11.19 -4.56
C LEU A 173 6.86 -10.99 -6.06
N LYS A 174 7.74 -10.23 -6.71
CA LYS A 174 7.74 -10.05 -8.16
C LYS A 174 7.91 -11.38 -8.91
N LYS A 175 8.68 -12.32 -8.38
CA LYS A 175 8.89 -13.66 -8.96
C LYS A 175 7.73 -14.63 -8.68
N GLU A 176 7.25 -14.69 -7.45
CA GLU A 176 6.26 -15.69 -7.01
C GLU A 176 4.82 -15.31 -7.40
N ILE A 177 4.49 -14.02 -7.35
CA ILE A 177 3.14 -13.50 -7.64
C ILE A 177 3.19 -12.30 -8.60
N PRO A 178 3.73 -12.48 -9.82
CA PRO A 178 4.05 -11.38 -10.73
C PRO A 178 2.85 -10.51 -11.10
N ASN A 179 1.64 -11.09 -11.26
CA ASN A 179 0.46 -10.29 -11.60
C ASN A 179 -0.05 -9.52 -10.38
N THR A 180 0.02 -10.10 -9.19
CA THR A 180 -0.31 -9.42 -7.94
C THR A 180 0.67 -8.27 -7.67
N TYR A 181 1.97 -8.52 -7.76
CA TYR A 181 3.02 -7.52 -7.64
C TYR A 181 2.82 -6.39 -8.65
N LYS A 182 2.52 -6.74 -9.91
CA LYS A 182 2.28 -5.76 -10.96
C LYS A 182 1.17 -4.78 -10.58
N VAL A 183 0.06 -5.28 -10.05
CA VAL A 183 -1.08 -4.43 -9.68
C VAL A 183 -0.81 -3.63 -8.40
N LEU A 184 -0.26 -4.25 -7.36
CA LEU A 184 -0.08 -3.61 -6.05
C LEU A 184 1.14 -2.68 -5.97
N VAL A 185 2.13 -2.88 -6.84
CA VAL A 185 3.42 -2.19 -6.80
C VAL A 185 3.73 -1.53 -8.14
N ASP A 186 4.06 -2.32 -9.17
CA ASP A 186 4.64 -1.80 -10.42
C ASP A 186 3.78 -0.73 -11.12
N GLU A 187 2.47 -0.96 -11.22
CA GLU A 187 1.56 0.01 -11.83
C GLU A 187 1.39 1.29 -11.02
N ARG A 188 1.47 1.18 -9.69
CA ARG A 188 1.42 2.34 -8.79
C ARG A 188 2.73 3.12 -8.87
N ASP A 189 3.88 2.44 -8.95
CA ASP A 189 5.18 3.07 -9.16
C ASP A 189 5.21 3.87 -10.46
N ARG A 190 4.72 3.30 -11.56
CA ARG A 190 4.57 4.00 -12.85
C ARG A 190 3.70 5.24 -12.74
N TYR A 191 2.55 5.10 -12.07
CA TYR A 191 1.62 6.21 -11.88
C TYR A 191 2.22 7.34 -11.04
N MET A 192 2.85 6.99 -9.91
CA MET A 192 3.52 7.94 -9.02
C MET A 192 4.69 8.64 -9.72
N ALA A 193 5.54 7.89 -10.41
CA ALA A 193 6.67 8.43 -11.17
C ALA A 193 6.21 9.39 -12.26
N HIS A 194 5.19 9.01 -13.05
CA HIS A 194 4.60 9.88 -14.06
C HIS A 194 4.01 11.16 -13.44
N THR A 195 3.32 11.03 -12.30
CA THR A 195 2.73 12.19 -11.61
C THR A 195 3.81 13.13 -11.07
N LEU A 196 4.85 12.59 -10.45
CA LEU A 196 6.02 13.35 -9.97
C LEU A 196 6.73 14.06 -11.13
N HIS A 197 6.96 13.36 -12.25
CA HIS A 197 7.55 13.96 -13.44
C HIS A 197 6.70 15.11 -13.99
N ARG A 198 5.38 14.95 -14.04
CA ARG A 198 4.46 16.01 -14.46
C ARG A 198 4.54 17.23 -13.53
N ILE A 199 4.50 17.03 -12.21
CA ILE A 199 4.63 18.10 -11.21
C ILE A 199 5.95 18.84 -11.40
N GLN A 200 7.05 18.11 -11.59
CA GLN A 200 8.37 18.71 -11.83
C GLN A 200 8.41 19.51 -13.14
N LYS A 201 7.78 19.02 -14.22
CA LYS A 201 7.69 19.73 -15.50
C LYS A 201 6.88 21.02 -15.39
N GLU A 202 5.79 20.99 -14.63
CA GLU A 202 4.96 22.17 -14.34
C GLU A 202 5.65 23.16 -13.38
N ASN A 203 6.63 22.69 -12.59
CA ASN A 203 7.35 23.49 -11.60
C ASN A 203 8.87 23.25 -11.69
N PRO A 204 9.57 23.70 -12.76
CA PRO A 204 10.96 23.31 -13.04
C PRO A 204 11.97 23.66 -11.94
N SER A 205 11.72 24.74 -11.19
CA SER A 205 12.60 25.23 -10.11
C SER A 205 12.21 24.71 -8.73
N ALA A 206 11.08 24.00 -8.59
CA ALA A 206 10.59 23.56 -7.29
C ALA A 206 11.43 22.40 -6.74
N LYS A 207 11.75 22.49 -5.44
CA LYS A 207 12.27 21.39 -4.64
C LYS A 207 11.11 20.48 -4.23
N ILE A 208 11.14 19.24 -4.71
CA ILE A 208 10.06 18.27 -4.49
C ILE A 208 10.58 17.18 -3.55
N LEU A 209 9.90 16.99 -2.42
CA LEU A 209 10.12 15.87 -1.51
C LEU A 209 8.94 14.90 -1.61
N ALA A 210 9.20 13.69 -2.11
CA ALA A 210 8.21 12.62 -2.17
C ALA A 210 8.35 11.69 -0.96
N VAL A 211 7.25 11.52 -0.22
CA VAL A 211 7.13 10.59 0.90
C VAL A 211 6.27 9.42 0.46
N VAL A 212 6.90 8.25 0.34
CA VAL A 212 6.28 7.02 -0.18
C VAL A 212 6.67 5.84 0.69
N GLY A 213 5.90 4.77 0.67
CA GLY A 213 6.26 3.50 1.28
C GLY A 213 7.58 2.99 0.72
N ALA A 214 8.41 2.40 1.58
CA ALA A 214 9.76 1.97 1.23
C ALA A 214 9.79 0.97 0.05
N GLY A 215 8.74 0.17 -0.12
CA GLY A 215 8.60 -0.77 -1.25
C GLY A 215 8.44 -0.10 -2.62
N HIS A 216 8.01 1.16 -2.66
CA HIS A 216 7.78 1.92 -3.90
C HIS A 216 8.99 2.75 -4.31
N LYS A 217 9.86 3.13 -3.36
CA LYS A 217 10.99 4.05 -3.60
C LYS A 217 11.84 3.64 -4.80
N ARG A 218 12.23 2.36 -4.87
CA ARG A 218 13.10 1.85 -5.95
C ARG A 218 12.41 1.94 -7.31
N GLY A 219 11.20 1.38 -7.44
CA GLY A 219 10.45 1.39 -8.69
C GLY A 219 10.13 2.80 -9.18
N ILE A 220 9.74 3.72 -8.30
CA ILE A 220 9.51 5.13 -8.67
C ILE A 220 10.78 5.78 -9.21
N SER A 221 11.93 5.54 -8.56
CA SER A 221 13.22 6.09 -9.01
C SER A 221 13.60 5.57 -10.41
N GLU A 222 13.47 4.26 -10.63
CA GLU A 222 13.72 3.62 -11.92
C GLU A 222 12.79 4.18 -13.02
N TYR A 223 11.50 4.38 -12.73
CA TYR A 223 10.57 4.94 -13.71
C TYR A 223 10.81 6.43 -13.98
N LEU A 224 11.20 7.23 -12.98
CA LEU A 224 11.55 8.64 -13.18
C LEU A 224 12.75 8.81 -14.11
N GLU A 225 13.78 7.97 -13.95
CA GLU A 225 14.95 7.95 -14.83
C GLU A 225 14.55 7.62 -16.26
N ARG A 226 13.81 6.52 -16.46
CA ARG A 226 13.32 6.10 -17.77
C ARG A 226 12.44 7.15 -18.44
N ILE A 227 11.57 7.83 -17.69
CA ILE A 227 10.74 8.92 -18.23
C ILE A 227 11.63 10.08 -18.70
N GLY A 228 12.71 10.38 -17.98
CA GLY A 228 13.73 11.34 -18.41
C GLY A 228 14.41 10.97 -19.74
N GLU A 229 14.53 9.67 -20.03
CA GLU A 229 15.04 9.13 -21.30
C GLU A 229 13.98 9.04 -22.42
N GLY A 230 12.75 9.52 -22.18
CA GLY A 230 11.67 9.51 -23.17
C GLY A 230 10.72 8.31 -23.07
N TYR A 231 10.75 7.53 -21.99
CA TYR A 231 9.79 6.46 -21.76
C TYR A 231 8.35 7.00 -21.58
N GLY A 232 7.47 6.66 -22.51
CA GLY A 232 6.03 6.93 -22.39
C GLY A 232 5.35 5.97 -21.44
N THR A 233 4.55 6.50 -20.51
CA THR A 233 3.68 5.69 -19.64
C THR A 233 2.23 5.80 -20.10
N ASP A 234 1.60 4.68 -20.44
CA ASP A 234 0.16 4.61 -20.74
C ASP A 234 -0.65 4.65 -19.44
N ILE A 235 -0.90 5.86 -18.95
CA ILE A 235 -1.66 6.11 -17.71
C ILE A 235 -3.12 5.68 -17.86
N GLN A 236 -3.71 5.80 -19.07
CA GLN A 236 -5.10 5.43 -19.29
C GLN A 236 -5.32 3.94 -19.01
N LYS A 237 -4.40 3.08 -19.48
CA LYS A 237 -4.45 1.64 -19.20
C LYS A 237 -4.25 1.29 -17.73
N ILE A 238 -3.48 2.10 -17.00
CA ILE A 238 -3.26 1.93 -15.54
C ILE A 238 -4.50 2.32 -14.74
N LEU A 239 -5.26 3.31 -15.22
CA LEU A 239 -6.48 3.83 -14.59
C LEU A 239 -7.76 3.10 -15.03
N GLU A 240 -7.68 2.22 -16.02
CA GLU A 240 -8.83 1.52 -16.56
C GLU A 240 -9.47 0.56 -15.55
N ILE A 241 -10.75 0.81 -15.24
CA ILE A 241 -11.64 -0.07 -14.50
C ILE A 241 -12.39 -0.94 -15.50
N ARG A 242 -12.43 -2.27 -15.27
CA ARG A 242 -13.28 -3.18 -16.07
C ARG A 242 -14.23 -3.98 -15.17
N PRO A 243 -15.42 -4.33 -15.66
CA PRO A 243 -16.32 -5.20 -14.92
C PRO A 243 -15.66 -6.54 -14.64
N VAL A 244 -15.92 -7.08 -13.45
CA VAL A 244 -15.50 -8.42 -13.05
C VAL A 244 -16.72 -9.31 -13.06
N SER A 245 -16.60 -10.53 -13.60
CA SER A 245 -17.73 -11.45 -13.68
C SER A 245 -18.22 -11.86 -12.29
N SER A 246 -19.53 -11.93 -12.11
CA SER A 246 -20.15 -12.32 -10.83
C SER A 246 -19.70 -13.71 -10.37
N VAL A 247 -19.44 -14.62 -11.32
CA VAL A 247 -18.86 -15.95 -11.04
C VAL A 247 -17.49 -15.84 -10.39
N ARG A 248 -16.63 -14.94 -10.88
CA ARG A 248 -15.31 -14.72 -10.28
C ARG A 248 -15.42 -14.10 -8.91
N ILE A 249 -16.32 -13.13 -8.72
CA ILE A 249 -16.57 -12.53 -7.41
C ILE A 249 -17.01 -13.61 -6.42
N LEU A 250 -17.99 -14.43 -6.78
CA LEU A 250 -18.47 -15.53 -5.93
C LEU A 250 -17.35 -16.50 -5.58
N PHE A 251 -16.48 -16.84 -6.52
CA PHE A 251 -15.30 -17.68 -6.28
C PHE A 251 -14.32 -17.02 -5.29
N LEU A 252 -14.03 -15.73 -5.43
CA LEU A 252 -13.14 -15.01 -4.52
C LEU A 252 -13.71 -14.94 -3.11
N VAL A 253 -15.02 -14.69 -2.97
CA VAL A 253 -15.72 -14.74 -1.68
C VAL A 253 -15.60 -16.13 -1.04
N PHE A 254 -15.86 -17.17 -1.82
CA PHE A 254 -15.70 -18.56 -1.36
C PHE A 254 -14.26 -18.85 -0.91
N MET A 255 -13.26 -18.42 -1.66
CA MET A 255 -11.85 -18.60 -1.29
C MET A 255 -11.46 -17.89 0.00
N VAL A 256 -11.92 -16.64 0.22
CA VAL A 256 -11.70 -15.93 1.48
C VAL A 256 -12.34 -16.68 2.64
N PHE A 257 -13.55 -17.19 2.46
CA PHE A 257 -14.27 -17.96 3.48
C PHE A 257 -13.56 -19.29 3.81
N VAL A 258 -13.14 -20.06 2.80
CA VAL A 258 -12.37 -21.29 2.99
C VAL A 258 -11.06 -21.01 3.70
N THR A 259 -10.32 -19.97 3.28
CA THR A 259 -9.06 -19.58 3.92
C THR A 259 -9.26 -19.21 5.38
N PHE A 260 -10.33 -18.46 5.70
CA PHE A 260 -10.69 -18.13 7.07
C PHE A 260 -11.00 -19.36 7.93
N ILE A 261 -11.76 -20.33 7.39
CA ILE A 261 -12.04 -21.60 8.07
C ILE A 261 -10.74 -22.37 8.32
N LEU A 262 -9.89 -22.51 7.30
CA LEU A 262 -8.61 -23.23 7.39
C LEU A 262 -7.72 -22.62 8.48
N ILE A 263 -7.55 -21.29 8.49
CA ILE A 263 -6.79 -20.58 9.52
C ILE A 263 -7.37 -20.87 10.92
N LYS A 264 -8.68 -20.77 11.11
CA LYS A 264 -9.33 -21.07 12.40
C LYS A 264 -9.15 -22.53 12.83
N SER A 265 -9.32 -23.48 11.92
CA SER A 265 -9.15 -24.91 12.21
C SER A 265 -7.69 -25.29 12.51
N GLY A 266 -6.73 -24.71 11.78
CA GLY A 266 -5.30 -24.87 12.05
C GLY A 266 -4.89 -24.26 13.37
N PHE A 267 -5.42 -23.09 13.71
CA PHE A 267 -5.20 -22.45 15.01
C PHE A 267 -5.80 -23.27 16.17
N LEU A 268 -6.96 -23.89 15.98
CA LEU A 268 -7.57 -24.83 16.93
C LEU A 268 -6.74 -26.10 17.14
N LEU A 269 -6.07 -26.59 16.10
CA LEU A 269 -5.17 -27.75 16.17
C LEU A 269 -3.84 -27.44 16.87
N MET A 270 -3.28 -26.25 16.65
CA MET A 270 -2.04 -25.82 17.34
C MET A 270 -2.27 -25.52 18.83
N ARG A 271 -3.47 -25.08 19.23
CA ARG A 271 -3.81 -24.79 20.64
C ARG A 271 -4.09 -26.04 21.47
N LYS A 272 -4.17 -27.22 20.84
CA LYS A 272 -4.35 -28.54 21.48
C LYS A 272 -3.03 -29.31 21.66
N LYS A 273 -1.90 -28.76 21.23
CA LYS A 273 -0.54 -29.21 21.59
C LYS A 273 0.06 -28.25 22.60
#